data_AF-A0A927VAJ0-F1
#
_entry.id   AF-A0A927VAJ0-F1
#
_cell.length_a   1.000
_cell.length_b   1.000
_cell.length_c   1.000
_cell.angle_alpha   90.00
_cell.angle_beta   90.00
_cell.angle_gamma   90.00
#
_symmetry.space_group_name_H-M   'P 1'
#
loop_
_entity.id
_entity.type
_entity.pdbx_description
1 polymer ?
#
loop_
_entity_poly.entity_id
_entity_poly.type
_entity_poly.pdbx_seq_one_letter_code
_entity_poly.pdbx_strand_id
1 'polypeptide(L)' 'MIILIAGASHTGKTALAQKLLEKYKYPYFSIDHLKMGLIRSGNTELTPTSDDLDLTAYLWAIVREMIKTA' A
#
# COMPACT_ATOMS: atom_id res chain seq x y z
N MET A 1 -6.04 -13.29 8.26
CA MET A 1 -5.63 -13.78 6.92
C MET A 1 -5.24 -12.58 6.10
N ILE A 2 -4.01 -12.55 5.56
CA ILE A 2 -3.48 -11.40 4.82
C ILE A 2 -3.35 -11.76 3.34
N ILE A 3 -3.85 -10.91 2.45
CA ILE A 3 -3.75 -11.07 1.00
C ILE A 3 -2.97 -9.88 0.46
N LEU A 4 -1.81 -10.14 -0.16
CA LEU A 4 -1.03 -9.12 -0.84
C LEU A 4 -1.39 -9.12 -2.33
N ILE A 5 -1.87 -7.98 -2.84
CA ILE A 5 -2.22 -7.79 -4.25
C ILE A 5 -1.14 -6.94 -4.90
N ALA A 6 -0.30 -7.57 -5.72
CA ALA A 6 0.76 -6.92 -6.48
C ALA A 6 0.47 -6.93 -8.00
N GLY A 7 1.19 -6.09 -8.75
CA GLY A 7 1.10 -6.04 -10.21
C GLY A 7 1.48 -4.68 -10.79
N ALA A 8 1.78 -4.64 -12.09
CA ALA A 8 2.10 -3.42 -12.81
C ALA A 8 0.92 -2.42 -12.83
N SER A 9 1.19 -1.15 -13.12
CA SER A 9 0.15 -0.13 -13.27
C SER A 9 -0.91 -0.56 -14.29
N HIS A 10 -2.16 -0.18 -14.05
CA HIS A 10 -3.31 -0.51 -14.91
C HIS A 10 -3.64 -2.00 -15.12
N THR A 11 -3.11 -2.93 -14.31
CA THR A 11 -3.46 -4.36 -14.38
C THR A 11 -4.73 -4.77 -13.63
N GLY A 12 -5.49 -3.82 -13.08
CA GLY A 12 -6.77 -4.12 -12.40
C GLY A 12 -6.67 -4.49 -10.92
N LYS A 13 -5.53 -4.24 -10.27
CA LYS A 13 -5.32 -4.50 -8.82
C LYS A 13 -6.42 -3.94 -7.92
N THR A 14 -6.78 -2.67 -8.13
CA THR A 14 -7.82 -1.98 -7.35
C THR A 14 -9.19 -2.61 -7.56
N ALA A 15 -9.51 -3.01 -8.79
CA ALA A 15 -10.77 -3.68 -9.11
C ALA A 15 -10.85 -5.06 -8.43
N LEU A 16 -9.73 -5.79 -8.35
CA LEU A 16 -9.67 -7.05 -7.61
C LEU A 16 -9.89 -6.84 -6.11
N ALA A 17 -9.22 -5.85 -5.50
CA ALA A 17 -9.39 -5.51 -4.09
C ALA A 17 -10.85 -5.14 -3.76
N GLN A 18 -11.47 -4.33 -4.61
CA GLN A 18 -12.87 -3.94 -4.46
C GLN A 18 -13.84 -5.14 -4.54
N LYS A 19 -13.63 -6.05 -5.49
CA LYS A 19 -14.44 -7.27 -5.60
C LYS A 19 -14.32 -8.16 -4.36
N LEU A 20 -13.13 -8.25 -3.78
CA LEU A 20 -12.91 -9.00 -2.54
C LEU A 20 -13.64 -8.36 -1.35
N LEU A 21 -13.62 -7.03 -1.26
CA LEU A 21 -14.40 -6.29 -0.26
C LEU A 21 -15.90 -6.54 -0.43
N GLU A 22 -16.43 -6.46 -1.64
CA GLU A 22 -17.87 -6.61 -1.87
C GLU A 22 -18.37 -8.02 -1.56
N LYS A 23 -17.64 -9.04 -2.05
CA LYS A 23 -18.00 -10.44 -1.94
C LYS A 23 -17.74 -11.05 -0.56
N TYR A 24 -16.58 -10.74 0.03
CA TYR A 24 -16.11 -11.38 1.26
C TYR A 24 -16.08 -10.43 2.46
N LYS A 25 -16.39 -9.15 2.28
CA LYS A 25 -16.28 -8.10 3.31
C LYS A 25 -14.86 -7.97 3.88
N TYR A 26 -13.86 -8.32 3.08
CA TYR A 26 -12.46 -8.16 3.45
C TYR A 26 -12.04 -6.71 3.23
N PRO A 27 -11.70 -5.96 4.29
CA PRO A 27 -11.18 -4.62 4.13
C PRO A 27 -9.85 -4.68 3.36
N TYR A 28 -9.64 -3.71 2.47
CA TYR A 28 -8.36 -3.54 1.79
C TYR A 28 -7.73 -2.21 2.19
N PHE A 29 -6.41 -2.18 2.16
CA PHE A 29 -5.62 -0.99 2.43
C PHE A 29 -4.59 -0.82 1.31
N SER A 30 -4.50 0.39 0.76
CA SER A 30 -3.59 0.70 -0.34
C SER A 30 -2.26 1.23 0.18
N ILE A 31 -1.16 0.59 -0.21
CA ILE A 31 0.20 1.08 0.08
C ILE A 31 0.44 2.45 -0.56
N ASP A 32 -0.19 2.74 -1.72
CA ASP A 32 -0.09 4.07 -2.33
C ASP A 32 -0.80 5.16 -1.50
N HIS A 33 -1.91 4.82 -0.82
CA HIS A 33 -2.54 5.75 0.11
C HIS A 33 -1.67 5.99 1.34
N LEU A 34 -0.99 4.96 1.86
CA LEU A 34 0.01 5.12 2.92
C LEU A 34 1.15 6.04 2.47
N LYS A 35 1.72 5.77 1.29
CA LYS A 35 2.79 6.57 0.67
C LYS A 35 2.40 8.04 0.58
N MET A 36 1.28 8.33 -0.08
CA MET A 36 0.83 9.71 -0.24
C MET A 36 0.43 10.35 1.08
N GLY A 37 -0.10 9.58 2.03
CA GLY A 37 -0.43 10.05 3.38
C GLY A 37 0.80 10.49 4.15
N LEU A 38 1.87 9.68 4.18
CA LEU A 38 3.12 10.00 4.87
C LEU A 38 3.77 11.25 4.26
N ILE A 39 3.82 11.33 2.93
CA ILE A 39 4.38 12.49 2.21
C ILE A 39 3.58 13.77 2.51
N ARG A 40 2.25 13.73 2.33
CA ARG A 40 1.40 14.93 2.48
C ARG A 40 1.23 15.38 3.92
N SER A 41 1.46 14.50 4.89
CA SER A 41 1.45 14.83 6.31
C SER A 41 2.80 15.29 6.86
N GLY A 42 3.86 15.26 6.05
CA GLY A 42 5.22 15.65 6.49
C GLY A 42 5.87 14.65 7.44
N ASN A 43 5.38 13.41 7.51
CA ASN A 43 5.95 12.35 8.36
C ASN A 43 7.13 11.61 7.68
N THR A 44 7.51 12.02 6.49
CA THR A 44 8.68 11.54 5.77
C THR A 44 9.29 12.69 4.98
N GLU A 45 10.61 12.67 4.81
CA GLU A 45 11.34 13.58 3.91
C GLU A 45 11.26 13.12 2.44
N LEU A 46 10.76 11.90 2.20
CA LEU A 46 10.56 11.39 0.85
C LEU A 46 9.47 12.16 0.12
N THR A 47 9.64 12.29 -1.18
CA THR A 47 8.73 13.01 -2.08
C THR A 47 8.11 12.04 -3.07
N PRO A 48 7.05 12.44 -3.80
CA PRO A 48 6.46 11.58 -4.83
C PRO A 48 7.41 11.23 -5.98
N THR A 49 8.50 11.97 -6.12
CA THR A 49 9.54 11.80 -7.14
C THR A 49 10.84 11.23 -6.57
N SER A 50 10.85 10.81 -5.30
CA SER A 50 11.97 10.09 -4.71
C SER A 50 12.16 8.74 -5.40
N ASP A 51 13.37 8.18 -5.29
CA ASP A 51 13.70 6.89 -5.89
C ASP A 51 12.77 5.77 -5.39
N ASP A 52 12.40 4.87 -6.32
CA ASP A 52 11.48 3.78 -6.04
C ASP A 52 12.04 2.80 -4.99
N LEU A 53 13.36 2.59 -4.95
CA LEU A 53 14.00 1.72 -3.96
C LEU A 53 13.93 2.34 -2.57
N ASP A 54 14.16 3.64 -2.45
CA ASP A 54 14.09 4.35 -1.17
C ASP A 54 12.65 4.36 -0.63
N LEU A 55 11.67 4.67 -1.49
CA LEU A 55 10.25 4.59 -1.16
C LEU A 55 9.85 3.17 -0.74
N THR A 56 10.31 2.16 -1.48
CA THR A 56 10.02 0.75 -1.18
C THR A 56 10.62 0.34 0.16
N ALA A 57 11.89 0.65 0.42
CA ALA A 57 12.56 0.30 1.66
C ALA A 57 11.86 0.92 2.88
N TYR A 58 11.52 2.22 2.79
CA TYR A 58 10.83 2.95 3.85
C TYR A 58 9.42 2.41 4.09
N LEU A 59 8.60 2.27 3.05
CA LEU A 59 7.21 1.78 3.18
C LEU A 59 7.17 0.33 3.64
N TRP A 60 8.08 -0.51 3.15
CA TRP A 60 8.11 -1.92 3.53
C TRP A 60 8.37 -2.11 5.02
N ALA A 61 9.21 -1.28 5.65
CA ALA A 61 9.44 -1.31 7.09
C ALA A 61 8.16 -1.11 7.90
N ILE A 62 7.23 -0.29 7.42
CA ILE A 62 5.93 -0.04 8.06
C ILE A 62 4.95 -1.18 7.73
N VAL A 63 4.80 -1.49 6.44
CA VAL A 63 3.83 -2.48 5.94
C VAL A 63 4.10 -3.87 6.53
N ARG A 64 5.36 -4.30 6.66
CA ARG A 64 5.70 -5.60 7.25
C ARG A 64 5.25 -5.72 8.71
N GLU A 65 5.31 -4.64 9.49
CA GLU A 65 4.91 -4.67 10.90
C GLU A 65 3.38 -4.57 11.03
N MET A 66 2.71 -3.83 10.12
CA MET A 66 1.25 -3.89 10.00
C MET A 66 0.74 -5.30 9.71
N ILE A 67 1.39 -6.02 8.79
CA ILE A 67 1.05 -7.40 8.44
C ILE A 67 1.16 -8.34 9.64
N LYS A 68 2.18 -8.19 10.49
CA LYS A 68 2.35 -9.02 11.70
C LYS A 68 1.28 -8.76 12.76
N THR A 69 0.65 -7.59 12.73
CA THR A 69 -0.34 -7.17 13.72
C THR A 69 -1.77 -7.61 13.34
N ALA A 70 -2.00 -7.93 12.06
CA ALA A 70 -3.31 -8.17 11.47
C ALA A 70 -3.68 -9.67 11.32
#